data_AF-A0AAE3YG75-F1
#
_entry.id   AF-A0AAE3YG75-F1
#
_cell.length_a   1.000
_cell.length_b   1.000
_cell.length_c   1.000
_cell.angle_alpha   90.00
_cell.angle_beta   90.00
_cell.angle_gamma   90.00
#
_symmetry.space_group_name_H-M   'P 1'
#
loop_
_entity.id
_entity.type
_entity.pdbx_description
1 polymer ?
#
loop_
_entity_poly.entity_id
_entity_poly.type
_entity_poly.pdbx_seq_one_letter_code
_entity_poly.pdbx_strand_id
1 'polypeptide(L)'
;MSTSESADAMTAGARLERLLVVVDSLREHCTWTREQTHASIAPYALEEAEEVQEAVRDLDAGEGTAGELAAELGDLLFQVVLHARISQDSPDPALRFTVDDVLDALTSKLVRRSPHVFAPDGALRPVDLPREEIERRWEEIKAEERAGGAHNIPSGLD
;
A
#
# COMPACT_ATOMS: atom_id res chain seq x y z
N MET A 1 13.95 35.73 25.85
CA MET A 1 14.16 34.30 26.18
C MET A 1 13.46 33.50 25.11
N SER A 2 14.25 32.96 24.18
CA SER A 2 13.77 32.11 23.09
C SER A 2 13.99 30.67 23.53
N THR A 3 12.90 29.92 23.66
CA THR A 3 12.93 28.46 23.61
C THR A 3 11.87 28.06 22.60
N SER A 4 12.28 28.13 21.33
CA SER A 4 11.72 27.34 20.25
C SER A 4 11.94 25.86 20.60
N GLU A 5 10.95 25.21 21.20
CA GLU A 5 10.80 23.77 21.09
C GLU A 5 10.29 23.51 19.67
N SER A 6 11.22 23.16 18.76
CA SER A 6 10.83 22.56 17.49
C SER A 6 10.20 21.20 17.82
N ALA A 7 8.88 21.11 17.74
CA ALA A 7 8.19 19.82 17.69
C ALA A 7 8.82 19.02 16.55
N ASP A 8 9.55 17.98 16.88
CA ASP A 8 10.15 17.05 15.93
C ASP A 8 9.00 16.49 15.09
N ALA A 9 8.87 16.97 13.85
CA ALA A 9 7.81 16.52 12.97
C ALA A 9 8.06 15.05 12.68
N MET A 10 7.21 14.16 13.20
CA MET A 10 7.29 12.73 12.93
C MET A 10 7.50 12.50 11.43
N THR A 11 8.25 11.48 11.04
CA THR A 11 8.39 11.09 9.63
C THR A 11 7.12 10.37 9.15
N ALA A 12 6.97 10.17 7.84
CA ALA A 12 5.90 9.32 7.32
C ALA A 12 6.03 7.88 7.83
N GLY A 13 7.26 7.34 7.90
CA GLY A 13 7.54 6.03 8.47
C GLY A 13 7.06 5.92 9.93
N ALA A 14 7.41 6.90 10.79
CA ALA A 14 6.96 6.91 12.18
C ALA A 14 5.43 7.02 12.31
N ARG A 15 4.74 7.67 11.36
CA ARG A 15 3.26 7.68 11.32
C ARG A 15 2.69 6.33 10.93
N LEU A 16 3.29 5.64 9.96
CA LEU A 16 2.89 4.30 9.58
C LEU A 16 3.10 3.32 10.73
N GLU A 17 4.27 3.33 11.38
CA GLU A 17 4.55 2.51 12.58
C GLU A 17 3.50 2.72 13.67
N ARG A 18 3.10 3.98 13.92
CA ARG A 18 2.02 4.30 14.85
C ARG A 18 0.69 3.69 14.41
N LEU A 19 0.35 3.72 13.11
CA LEU A 19 -0.85 3.08 12.59
C LEU A 19 -0.83 1.56 12.83
N LEU A 20 0.31 0.90 12.58
CA LEU A 20 0.46 -0.54 12.84
C LEU A 20 0.15 -0.88 14.30
N VAL A 21 0.72 -0.12 15.24
CA VAL A 21 0.47 -0.29 16.69
C VAL A 21 -1.02 -0.08 17.04
N VAL A 22 -1.69 0.89 16.41
CA VAL A 22 -3.12 1.12 16.62
C VAL A 22 -3.95 -0.06 16.09
N VAL A 23 -3.66 -0.55 14.88
CA VAL A 23 -4.39 -1.70 14.30
C VAL A 23 -4.14 -2.97 15.12
N ASP A 24 -2.92 -3.18 15.61
CA ASP A 24 -2.60 -4.26 16.55
C ASP A 24 -3.43 -4.18 17.82
N SER A 25 -3.48 -3.00 18.44
CA SER A 25 -4.27 -2.75 19.65
C SER A 25 -5.76 -2.99 19.41
N LEU A 26 -6.28 -2.57 18.26
CA LEU A 26 -7.66 -2.84 17.86
C LEU A 26 -7.86 -4.36 17.71
N ARG A 27 -6.99 -5.07 16.99
CA ARG A 27 -7.07 -6.54 16.84
C ARG A 27 -7.06 -7.26 18.19
N GLU A 28 -6.28 -6.77 19.17
CA GLU A 28 -6.16 -7.38 20.49
C GLU A 28 -7.30 -7.01 21.45
N HIS A 29 -7.90 -5.83 21.33
CA HIS A 29 -8.83 -5.29 22.34
C HIS A 29 -10.25 -5.00 21.85
N CYS A 30 -10.51 -5.00 20.55
CA CYS A 30 -11.85 -4.82 19.97
C CYS A 30 -12.37 -6.15 19.40
N THR A 31 -13.58 -6.55 19.80
CA THR A 31 -14.20 -7.81 19.36
C THR A 31 -14.42 -7.83 17.85
N TRP A 32 -14.88 -6.72 17.27
CA TRP A 32 -15.17 -6.64 15.84
C TRP A 32 -13.93 -6.92 14.99
N THR A 33 -12.81 -6.26 15.27
CA THR A 33 -11.53 -6.47 14.55
C THR A 33 -10.95 -7.85 14.81
N ARG A 34 -11.10 -8.40 16.02
CA ARG A 34 -10.64 -9.75 16.37
C ARG A 34 -11.35 -10.84 15.57
N GLU A 35 -12.65 -10.67 15.33
CA GLU A 35 -13.48 -11.64 14.61
C GLU A 35 -13.34 -11.52 13.08
N GLN A 36 -12.71 -10.45 12.56
CA GLN A 36 -12.51 -10.29 11.13
C GLN A 36 -11.58 -11.37 10.54
N THR A 37 -11.95 -11.80 9.34
CA THR A 37 -11.21 -12.71 8.46
C THR A 37 -10.98 -12.00 7.12
N HIS A 38 -10.06 -12.50 6.28
CA HIS A 38 -9.88 -11.95 4.93
C HIS A 38 -11.20 -11.89 4.14
N ALA A 39 -12.04 -12.93 4.26
CA ALA A 39 -13.32 -13.00 3.54
C ALA A 39 -14.35 -11.98 4.06
N SER A 40 -14.39 -11.75 5.37
CA SER A 40 -15.39 -10.84 5.95
C SER A 40 -15.09 -9.38 5.67
N ILE A 41 -13.82 -9.01 5.44
CA ILE A 41 -13.45 -7.61 5.15
C ILE A 41 -13.20 -7.30 3.67
N ALA A 42 -13.13 -8.32 2.80
CA ALA A 42 -12.95 -8.11 1.36
C ALA A 42 -14.01 -7.18 0.72
N PRO A 43 -15.30 -7.19 1.12
CA PRO A 43 -16.27 -6.23 0.59
C PRO A 43 -15.93 -4.79 0.94
N TYR A 44 -15.43 -4.51 2.15
CA TYR A 44 -15.05 -3.15 2.54
C TYR A 44 -13.89 -2.64 1.70
N ALA A 45 -12.90 -3.48 1.36
CA ALA A 45 -11.82 -3.07 0.47
C ALA A 45 -12.29 -2.63 -0.93
N LEU A 46 -13.43 -3.16 -1.42
CA LEU A 46 -14.05 -2.68 -2.65
C LEU A 46 -14.79 -1.36 -2.41
N GLU A 47 -15.56 -1.27 -1.33
CA GLU A 47 -16.27 -0.05 -0.91
C GLU A 47 -15.32 1.14 -0.77
N GLU A 48 -14.24 1.02 0.00
CA GLU A 48 -13.25 2.10 0.17
C GLU A 48 -12.61 2.52 -1.17
N ALA A 49 -12.43 1.58 -2.11
CA ALA A 49 -11.89 1.88 -3.42
C ALA A 49 -12.90 2.64 -4.31
N GLU A 50 -14.20 2.37 -4.16
CA GLU A 50 -15.28 3.12 -4.79
C GLU A 50 -15.41 4.53 -4.18
N GLU A 51 -15.29 4.66 -2.85
CA GLU A 51 -15.30 5.95 -2.15
C GLU A 51 -14.09 6.83 -2.53
N VAL A 52 -12.89 6.25 -2.64
CA VAL A 52 -11.73 6.95 -3.22
C VAL A 52 -12.03 7.45 -4.64
N GLN A 53 -12.70 6.64 -5.46
CA GLN A 53 -13.07 7.05 -6.82
C GLN A 53 -14.06 8.23 -6.81
N GLU A 54 -15.05 8.21 -5.92
CA GLU A 54 -16.02 9.30 -5.74
C GLU A 54 -15.32 10.57 -5.27
N ALA A 55 -14.50 10.50 -4.23
CA ALA A 55 -13.77 11.65 -3.69
C ALA A 55 -12.84 12.30 -4.74
N VAL A 56 -12.22 11.51 -5.63
CA VAL A 56 -11.45 12.05 -6.77
C VAL A 56 -12.34 12.82 -7.74
N ARG A 57 -13.51 12.28 -8.09
CA ARG A 57 -14.45 12.92 -9.03
C ARG A 57 -14.94 14.25 -8.48
N ASP A 58 -15.29 14.29 -7.20
CA ASP A 58 -15.80 15.49 -6.55
C ASP A 58 -14.72 16.56 -6.41
N LEU A 59 -13.49 16.15 -6.09
CA LEU A 59 -12.34 17.05 -6.05
C LEU A 59 -12.07 17.69 -7.43
N ASP A 60 -12.09 16.90 -8.50
CA ASP A 60 -11.88 17.39 -9.88
C ASP A 60 -13.05 18.28 -10.37
N ALA A 61 -14.27 18.03 -9.90
CA ALA A 61 -15.45 18.86 -10.16
C ALA A 61 -15.48 20.16 -9.36
N GLY A 62 -14.62 20.30 -8.34
CA GLY A 62 -14.62 21.44 -7.41
C GLY A 62 -15.75 21.39 -6.38
N GLU A 63 -16.35 20.22 -6.18
CA GLU A 63 -17.44 19.95 -5.24
C GLU A 63 -16.91 19.30 -3.95
N GLY A 64 -15.73 18.67 -4.00
CA GLY A 64 -15.04 18.05 -2.89
C GLY A 64 -13.74 18.75 -2.47
N THR A 65 -13.09 18.17 -1.47
CA THR A 65 -11.89 18.72 -0.83
C THR A 65 -10.75 17.71 -0.80
N ALA A 66 -9.52 18.20 -0.75
CA ALA A 66 -8.34 17.35 -0.56
C ALA A 66 -8.37 16.59 0.78
N GLY A 67 -9.16 17.06 1.75
CA GLY A 67 -9.35 16.40 3.04
C GLY A 67 -10.21 15.14 2.93
N GLU A 68 -11.29 15.19 2.16
CA GLU A 68 -12.14 14.03 1.89
C GLU A 68 -11.35 12.95 1.14
N LEU A 69 -10.65 13.31 0.05
CA LEU A 69 -9.78 12.35 -0.64
C LEU A 69 -8.71 11.74 0.28
N ALA A 70 -8.13 12.53 1.18
CA ALA A 70 -7.15 12.03 2.14
C ALA A 70 -7.76 11.08 3.19
N ALA A 71 -9.03 11.26 3.55
CA ALA A 71 -9.76 10.36 4.45
C ALA A 71 -9.99 9.00 3.79
N GLU A 72 -10.55 8.98 2.57
CA GLU A 72 -10.86 7.72 1.87
C GLU A 72 -9.58 6.93 1.52
N LEU A 73 -8.50 7.62 1.14
CA LEU A 73 -7.19 6.98 0.96
C LEU A 73 -6.65 6.38 2.26
N GLY A 74 -6.99 6.98 3.41
CA GLY A 74 -6.66 6.48 4.74
C GLY A 74 -7.43 5.21 5.08
N ASP A 75 -8.72 5.15 4.75
CA ASP A 75 -9.57 3.99 5.00
C ASP A 75 -9.20 2.82 4.08
N LEU A 76 -8.89 3.10 2.81
CA LEU A 76 -8.29 2.09 1.91
C LEU A 76 -6.94 1.57 2.43
N LEU A 77 -6.08 2.44 2.98
CA LEU A 77 -4.83 2.02 3.61
C LEU A 77 -5.10 1.15 4.86
N PHE A 78 -6.12 1.47 5.65
CA PHE A 78 -6.52 0.65 6.79
C PHE A 78 -6.88 -0.77 6.36
N GLN A 79 -7.60 -0.97 5.25
CA GLN A 79 -7.90 -2.31 4.72
C GLN A 79 -6.63 -3.12 4.43
N VAL A 80 -5.61 -2.48 3.82
CA VAL A 80 -4.30 -3.13 3.55
C VAL A 80 -3.63 -3.57 4.85
N VAL A 81 -3.56 -2.67 5.84
CA VAL A 81 -2.91 -2.95 7.13
C VAL A 81 -3.69 -4.03 7.91
N LEU A 82 -5.02 -4.01 7.90
CA LEU A 82 -5.85 -4.99 8.60
C LEU A 82 -5.71 -6.38 7.98
N HIS A 83 -5.67 -6.50 6.64
CA HIS A 83 -5.40 -7.77 5.97
C HIS A 83 -4.02 -8.34 6.34
N ALA A 84 -2.97 -7.50 6.33
CA ALA A 84 -1.64 -7.91 6.76
C ALA A 84 -1.62 -8.34 8.23
N ARG A 85 -2.41 -7.69 9.09
CA ARG A 85 -2.51 -8.09 10.49
C ARG A 85 -3.28 -9.40 10.71
N ILE A 86 -4.37 -9.61 9.97
CA ILE A 86 -5.14 -10.87 9.98
C ILE A 86 -4.25 -12.04 9.56
N SER A 87 -3.45 -11.84 8.51
CA SER A 87 -2.58 -12.88 7.98
C SER A 87 -1.57 -13.40 9.03
N GLN A 88 -1.06 -12.52 9.89
CA GLN A 88 -0.15 -12.91 10.99
C GLN A 88 -0.79 -13.86 12.01
N ASP A 89 -2.12 -13.84 12.17
CA ASP A 89 -2.84 -14.76 13.07
C ASP A 89 -3.06 -16.15 12.45
N SER A 90 -2.72 -16.34 11.16
CA SER A 90 -2.97 -17.61 10.47
C SER A 90 -2.27 -18.77 11.20
N PRO A 91 -2.98 -19.89 11.46
CA PRO A 91 -2.34 -21.10 11.99
C PRO A 91 -1.43 -21.77 10.95
N ASP A 92 -1.67 -21.54 9.65
CA ASP A 92 -0.84 -22.01 8.55
C ASP A 92 0.27 -20.99 8.26
N PRO A 93 1.56 -21.33 8.49
CA PRO A 93 2.68 -20.46 8.21
C PRO A 93 2.77 -20.04 6.73
N ALA A 94 2.30 -20.86 5.79
CA ALA A 94 2.33 -20.54 4.37
C ALA A 94 1.35 -19.41 3.99
N LEU A 95 0.39 -19.10 4.85
CA LEU A 95 -0.58 -18.03 4.65
C LEU A 95 -0.23 -16.76 5.45
N ARG A 96 0.90 -16.74 6.18
CA ARG A 96 1.34 -15.60 6.98
C ARG A 96 2.19 -14.65 6.15
N PHE A 97 1.80 -13.40 6.14
CA PHE A 97 2.57 -12.26 5.65
C PHE A 97 2.33 -11.05 6.54
N THR A 98 3.20 -10.08 6.43
CA THR A 98 3.21 -8.84 7.19
C THR A 98 3.04 -7.64 6.27
N VAL A 99 2.90 -6.45 6.85
CA VAL A 99 2.89 -5.22 6.05
C VAL A 99 4.24 -4.99 5.36
N ASP A 100 5.35 -5.45 5.97
CA ASP A 100 6.68 -5.33 5.39
C ASP A 100 6.76 -6.14 4.08
N ASP A 101 6.21 -7.36 4.06
CA ASP A 101 6.14 -8.18 2.84
C ASP A 101 5.33 -7.47 1.72
N VAL A 102 4.24 -6.79 2.08
CA VAL A 102 3.42 -6.01 1.13
C VAL A 102 4.23 -4.82 0.58
N LEU A 103 4.94 -4.10 1.44
CA LEU A 103 5.76 -2.96 1.06
C LEU A 103 6.94 -3.37 0.18
N ASP A 104 7.62 -4.46 0.51
CA ASP A 104 8.76 -4.98 -0.25
C ASP A 104 8.33 -5.48 -1.64
N ALA A 105 7.21 -6.22 -1.73
CA ALA A 105 6.68 -6.64 -3.02
C ALA A 105 6.25 -5.46 -3.89
N LEU A 106 5.58 -4.46 -3.31
CA LEU A 106 5.18 -3.26 -4.05
C LEU A 106 6.40 -2.47 -4.53
N THR A 107 7.36 -2.23 -3.64
CA THR A 107 8.57 -1.43 -3.92
C THR A 107 9.41 -2.11 -5.00
N SER A 108 9.71 -3.40 -4.84
CA SER A 108 10.48 -4.18 -5.82
C SER A 108 9.80 -4.21 -7.18
N LYS A 109 8.46 -4.34 -7.20
CA LYS A 109 7.67 -4.28 -8.44
C LYS A 109 7.77 -2.91 -9.12
N LEU A 110 7.64 -1.81 -8.38
CA LEU A 110 7.68 -0.46 -8.93
C LEU A 110 9.08 -0.11 -9.48
N VAL A 111 10.15 -0.51 -8.78
CA VAL A 111 11.54 -0.37 -9.25
C VAL A 111 11.74 -1.15 -10.55
N ARG A 112 11.36 -2.44 -10.56
CA ARG A 112 11.54 -3.32 -11.71
C ARG A 112 10.75 -2.88 -12.95
N ARG A 113 9.49 -2.45 -12.77
CA ARG A 113 8.63 -1.99 -13.87
C ARG A 113 8.93 -0.57 -14.35
N SER A 114 9.82 0.14 -13.65
CA SER A 114 10.23 1.52 -14.00
C SER A 114 11.74 1.61 -14.30
N PRO A 115 12.31 0.81 -15.22
CA PRO A 115 13.75 0.80 -15.48
C PRO A 115 14.27 2.09 -16.15
N HIS A 116 13.35 2.95 -16.58
CA HIS A 116 13.62 4.30 -17.06
C HIS A 116 13.83 5.31 -15.91
N VAL A 117 13.43 4.98 -14.68
CA VAL A 117 13.65 5.80 -13.48
C VAL A 117 14.71 5.18 -12.57
N PHE A 118 14.72 3.84 -12.45
CA PHE A 118 15.56 3.12 -11.50
C PHE A 118 16.52 2.13 -12.17
N ALA A 119 17.69 1.94 -11.56
CA ALA A 119 18.53 0.76 -11.76
C ALA A 119 17.98 -0.44 -10.95
N PRO A 120 18.41 -1.68 -11.24
CA PRO A 120 17.90 -2.88 -10.54
C PRO A 120 18.10 -2.88 -9.01
N ASP A 121 19.07 -2.13 -8.51
CA ASP A 121 19.34 -1.94 -7.08
C ASP A 121 18.50 -0.81 -6.43
N GLY A 122 17.58 -0.21 -7.20
CA GLY A 122 16.75 0.92 -6.75
C GLY A 122 17.43 2.28 -6.84
N ALA A 123 18.68 2.36 -7.29
CA ALA A 123 19.35 3.66 -7.48
C ALA A 123 18.67 4.46 -8.60
N LEU A 124 18.56 5.78 -8.41
CA LEU A 124 18.00 6.67 -9.41
C LEU A 124 18.88 6.71 -10.66
N ARG A 125 18.29 6.41 -11.81
CA ARG A 125 18.88 6.57 -13.13
C ARG A 125 17.81 7.05 -14.11
N PRO A 126 17.28 8.27 -13.91
CA PRO A 126 16.19 8.79 -14.73
C PRO A 126 16.67 9.02 -16.17
N VAL A 127 15.90 8.48 -17.11
CA VAL A 127 16.01 8.69 -18.55
C VAL A 127 14.67 9.20 -19.02
N ASP A 128 14.68 10.38 -19.66
CA ASP A 128 13.47 10.94 -20.23
C ASP A 128 13.07 10.15 -21.48
N LEU A 129 11.82 9.70 -21.51
CA LEU A 129 11.26 8.88 -22.57
C LEU A 129 9.85 9.40 -22.91
N PRO A 130 9.42 9.29 -24.19
CA PRO A 130 8.04 9.57 -24.55
C PRO A 130 7.06 8.71 -23.74
N ARG A 131 5.89 9.27 -23.41
CA ARG A 131 4.84 8.57 -22.65
C ARG A 131 4.49 7.22 -23.26
N GLU A 132 4.32 7.18 -24.58
CA GLU A 132 3.91 5.98 -25.30
C GLU A 132 4.97 4.86 -25.20
N GLU A 133 6.25 5.24 -25.15
CA GLU A 133 7.36 4.32 -24.92
C GLU A 133 7.34 3.76 -23.49
N ILE A 134 7.05 4.61 -22.50
CA ILE A 134 6.94 4.22 -21.09
C ILE A 134 5.79 3.21 -20.91
N GLU A 135 4.62 3.52 -21.45
CA GLU A 135 3.43 2.66 -21.38
C GLU A 135 3.66 1.31 -22.06
N ARG A 136 4.29 1.31 -23.24
CA ARG A 136 4.62 0.06 -23.95
C ARG A 136 5.55 -0.83 -23.13
N ARG A 137 6.64 -0.27 -22.60
CA ARG A 137 7.61 -1.01 -21.76
C ARG A 137 6.96 -1.57 -20.49
N TRP A 138 6.07 -0.81 -19.88
CA TRP A 138 5.34 -1.26 -18.69
C TRP A 138 4.50 -2.51 -18.99
N GLU A 139 3.78 -2.53 -20.12
CA GLU A 139 3.00 -3.70 -20.53
C GLU A 139 3.86 -4.89 -20.98
N GLU A 140 5.00 -4.64 -21.63
CA GLU A 140 5.99 -5.67 -21.99
C GLU A 140 6.50 -6.40 -20.73
N ILE A 141 6.97 -5.65 -19.72
CA ILE A 141 7.46 -6.22 -18.45
C ILE A 141 6.34 -6.99 -17.73
N LYS A 142 5.10 -6.44 -17.70
CA LYS A 142 3.94 -7.14 -17.14
C LYS A 142 3.66 -8.46 -17.84
N ALA A 143 3.83 -8.53 -19.16
CA ALA A 143 3.60 -9.74 -19.93
C ALA A 143 4.67 -10.80 -19.64
N GLU A 144 5.93 -10.39 -19.54
CA GLU A 144 7.06 -11.26 -19.18
C GLU A 144 6.87 -11.89 -17.79
N GLU A 145 6.48 -11.09 -16.79
CA GLU A 145 6.22 -11.57 -15.43
C GLU A 145 5.10 -12.63 -15.39
N ARG A 146 4.01 -12.40 -16.14
CA ARG A 146 2.91 -13.38 -16.24
C ARG A 146 3.36 -14.68 -16.90
N ALA A 147 4.19 -14.60 -17.93
CA ALA A 147 4.70 -15.77 -18.65
C ALA A 147 5.69 -16.60 -17.83
N GLY A 148 6.48 -15.95 -16.96
CA GLY A 148 7.43 -16.61 -16.06
C GLY A 148 6.80 -17.28 -14.84
N GLY A 149 5.47 -17.27 -14.68
CA GLY A 149 4.80 -17.75 -13.47
C GLY A 149 5.04 -16.85 -12.25
N ALA A 150 5.70 -15.71 -12.43
CA ALA A 150 5.91 -14.72 -11.39
C ALA A 150 4.62 -13.92 -11.18
N HIS A 151 3.59 -14.54 -10.60
CA HIS A 151 2.85 -13.80 -9.59
C HIS A 151 3.86 -13.52 -8.50
N ASN A 152 4.24 -12.26 -8.42
CA ASN A 152 5.35 -11.72 -7.63
C ASN A 152 5.01 -11.84 -6.13
N ILE A 153 5.03 -13.09 -5.65
CA ILE A 153 4.92 -13.47 -4.25
C ILE A 153 6.25 -13.05 -3.59
N PRO A 154 6.23 -12.25 -2.50
CA PRO A 154 7.41 -11.95 -1.71
C PRO A 154 8.23 -13.20 -1.41
N SER A 155 9.55 -13.11 -1.51
CA SER A 155 10.44 -14.25 -1.19
C SER A 155 10.21 -14.70 0.25
N GLY A 156 9.60 -15.87 0.44
CA GLY A 156 9.17 -16.38 1.76
C GLY A 156 7.68 -16.72 1.85
N LEU A 157 6.88 -16.36 0.84
CA LEU A 157 5.44 -16.65 0.76
C LEU A 157 5.08 -17.65 -0.36
N ASP A 158 6.10 -18.28 -0.98
CA ASP A 158 5.98 -19.30 -2.05
C ASP A 158 5.71 -20.72 -1.51
#